data_AF-A0A9W7M5Z2-F1
#
_entry.id   AF-A0A9W7M5Z2-F1
#
_cell.length_a   1.000
_cell.length_b   1.000
_cell.length_c   1.000
_cell.angle_alpha   90.00
_cell.angle_beta   90.00
_cell.angle_gamma   90.00
#
_symmetry.space_group_name_H-M   'P 1'
#
loop_
_entity.id
_entity.type
_entity.pdbx_description
1 polymer ?
#
loop_
_entity_poly.entity_id
_entity_poly.type
_entity_poly.pdbx_seq_one_letter_code
_entity_poly.pdbx_strand_id
1 'polypeptide(L)'
;MINDEFFDRFRLEKRTRKAVNHEERGGVLRAMDGCNYKAAAGGSLFNSLVTLTRLGYNPIGGNDLNIAMAGSVGSDPLEGFHKAKLHRANVNSSF
;
A
#
# COMPACT_ATOMS: atom_id res chain seq x y z
N MET A 1 -14.77 1.73 16.60
CA MET A 1 -15.45 1.54 15.28
C MET A 1 -15.27 2.84 14.50
N ILE A 2 -14.93 2.79 13.20
CA ILE A 2 -14.81 4.01 12.39
C ILE A 2 -16.22 4.52 12.08
N ASN A 3 -16.61 5.64 12.69
CA ASN A 3 -17.93 6.25 12.62
C ASN A 3 -17.82 7.72 12.19
N ASP A 4 -18.94 8.43 12.10
CA ASP A 4 -18.97 9.84 11.66
C ASP A 4 -18.18 10.76 12.59
N GLU A 5 -18.23 10.52 13.89
CA GLU A 5 -17.41 11.24 14.89
C GLU A 5 -15.90 11.10 14.60
N PHE A 6 -15.45 9.92 14.16
CA PHE A 6 -14.05 9.72 13.74
C PHE A 6 -13.70 10.60 12.54
N PHE A 7 -14.58 10.65 11.53
CA PHE A 7 -14.38 11.49 10.34
C PHE A 7 -14.32 12.97 10.71
N ASP A 8 -15.22 13.44 11.57
CA ASP A 8 -15.25 14.84 12.03
C ASP A 8 -13.99 15.19 12.85
N ARG A 9 -13.60 14.32 13.79
CA ARG A 9 -12.41 14.51 14.64
C ARG A 9 -11.14 14.70 13.83
N PHE A 10 -10.98 13.94 12.74
CA PHE A 10 -9.79 14.01 11.87
C PHE A 10 -9.98 14.87 10.62
N ARG A 11 -11.13 15.56 10.49
CA ARG A 11 -11.50 16.37 9.32
C ARG A 11 -11.31 15.58 8.01
N LEU A 12 -11.80 14.36 8.00
CA LEU A 12 -11.73 13.43 6.87
C LEU A 12 -13.09 13.42 6.18
N GLU A 13 -13.08 13.67 4.88
CA GLU A 13 -14.28 13.52 4.07
C GLU A 13 -14.40 12.07 3.59
N LYS A 14 -15.61 11.50 3.68
CA LYS A 14 -15.85 10.14 3.20
C LYS A 14 -15.59 10.05 1.70
N ARG A 15 -15.04 8.91 1.25
CA ARG A 15 -14.76 8.59 -0.16
C ARG A 15 -13.72 9.49 -0.85
N THR A 16 -13.00 10.31 -0.10
CA THR A 16 -11.91 11.12 -0.66
C THR A 16 -10.54 10.55 -0.29
N ARG A 17 -9.49 11.13 -0.88
CA ARG A 17 -8.10 10.86 -0.52
C ARG A 17 -7.48 12.16 -0.03
N LYS A 18 -6.85 12.13 1.13
CA LYS A 18 -6.14 13.26 1.73
C LYS A 18 -4.69 12.87 1.98
N ALA A 19 -3.76 13.73 1.60
CA ALA A 19 -2.38 13.64 2.06
C ALA A 19 -2.33 14.05 3.54
N VAL A 20 -1.76 13.20 4.39
CA VAL A 20 -1.66 13.44 5.84
C VAL A 20 -0.23 13.78 6.22
N ASN A 21 -0.06 14.70 7.16
CA ASN A 21 1.25 14.98 7.75
C ASN A 21 1.59 13.99 8.88
N HIS A 22 2.75 14.14 9.51
CA HIS A 22 3.21 13.21 10.55
C HIS A 22 2.34 13.24 11.82
N GLU A 23 1.81 14.40 12.22
CA GLU A 23 0.97 14.56 13.42
C GLU A 23 -0.40 13.94 13.21
N GLU A 24 -1.03 14.24 12.08
CA GLU A 24 -2.32 13.68 11.67
C GLU A 24 -2.23 12.15 11.57
N ARG A 25 -1.17 11.64 10.93
CA ARG A 25 -0.91 10.20 10.83
C ARG A 25 -0.82 9.56 12.22
N GLY A 26 -0.05 10.16 13.14
CA GLY A 26 0.08 9.66 14.50
C GLY A 26 -1.24 9.68 15.27
N GLY A 27 -2.06 10.73 15.08
CA GLY A 27 -3.39 10.85 15.68
C GLY A 27 -4.34 9.75 15.21
N VAL A 28 -4.41 9.52 13.90
CA VAL A 28 -5.25 8.46 13.29
C VAL A 28 -4.83 7.09 13.79
N LEU A 29 -3.53 6.76 13.76
CA LEU A 29 -3.03 5.46 14.21
C LEU A 29 -3.33 5.20 15.69
N ARG A 30 -3.17 6.20 16.56
CA ARG A 30 -3.55 6.08 17.99
C ARG A 30 -5.04 5.86 18.18
N ALA A 31 -5.89 6.55 17.42
CA ALA A 31 -7.34 6.35 17.50
C ALA A 31 -7.81 5.01 16.92
N MET A 32 -6.98 4.38 16.08
CA MET A 32 -7.20 3.01 15.59
C MET A 32 -6.67 1.93 16.53
N ASP A 33 -5.96 2.29 17.59
CA ASP A 33 -5.47 1.33 18.57
C ASP A 33 -6.63 0.60 19.25
N GLY A 34 -6.50 -0.72 19.43
CA GLY A 34 -7.58 -1.59 19.89
C GLY A 34 -8.71 -1.87 18.88
N CYS A 35 -8.68 -1.32 17.66
CA CYS A 35 -9.58 -1.74 16.59
C CYS A 35 -9.02 -2.96 15.85
N ASN A 36 -9.92 -3.81 15.34
CA ASN A 36 -9.52 -4.83 14.37
C ASN A 36 -9.25 -4.17 13.01
N TYR A 37 -7.98 -4.07 12.64
CA TYR A 37 -7.55 -3.56 11.33
C TYR A 37 -6.62 -4.54 10.62
N LYS A 38 -6.50 -4.38 9.31
CA LYS A 38 -5.61 -5.18 8.46
C LYS A 38 -4.57 -4.28 7.81
N ALA A 39 -3.30 -4.61 8.00
CA ALA A 39 -2.22 -4.05 7.19
C ALA A 39 -2.21 -4.71 5.81
N ALA A 40 -2.16 -3.90 4.77
CA ALA A 40 -2.03 -4.35 3.38
C ALA A 40 -1.02 -3.47 2.66
N ALA A 41 -0.24 -4.06 1.75
CA ALA A 41 0.66 -3.28 0.91
C ALA A 41 -0.21 -2.41 -0.01
N GLY A 42 0.03 -1.12 0.02
CA GLY A 42 -0.73 -0.13 -0.74
C GLY A 42 0.16 0.70 -1.65
N GLY A 43 -0.44 1.74 -2.23
CA GLY A 43 0.18 2.59 -3.25
C GLY A 43 -0.42 2.33 -4.63
N SER A 44 -0.79 3.40 -5.33
CA SER A 44 -1.41 3.28 -6.66
C SER A 44 -0.49 2.59 -7.66
N LEU A 45 0.77 3.03 -7.74
CA LEU A 45 1.77 2.42 -8.64
C LEU A 45 2.01 0.95 -8.29
N PHE A 46 2.23 0.66 -7.00
CA PHE A 46 2.40 -0.69 -6.49
C PHE A 46 1.28 -1.63 -6.97
N ASN A 47 0.02 -1.23 -6.76
CA ASN A 47 -1.15 -2.03 -7.14
C ASN A 47 -1.25 -2.22 -8.66
N SER A 48 -0.98 -1.17 -9.43
CA SER A 48 -0.99 -1.25 -10.89
C SER A 48 0.09 -2.19 -11.41
N LEU A 49 1.32 -2.12 -10.88
CA LEU A 49 2.42 -2.98 -11.30
C LEU A 49 2.14 -4.44 -10.97
N VAL A 50 1.67 -4.75 -9.75
CA VAL A 50 1.27 -6.11 -9.37
C VAL A 50 0.15 -6.65 -10.27
N THR A 51 -0.79 -5.79 -10.66
CA THR A 51 -1.86 -6.17 -11.59
C THR A 51 -1.31 -6.42 -13.00
N LEU A 52 -0.40 -5.56 -13.46
CA LEU A 52 0.24 -5.68 -14.75
C LEU A 52 1.05 -6.98 -14.86
N THR A 53 1.78 -7.38 -13.81
CA THR A 53 2.52 -8.66 -13.82
C THR A 53 1.57 -9.84 -13.93
N ARG A 54 0.41 -9.78 -13.27
CA ARG A 54 -0.61 -10.84 -13.33
C ARG A 54 -1.29 -10.92 -14.69
N LEU A 55 -1.57 -9.79 -15.33
CA LEU A 55 -2.20 -9.74 -16.65
C LEU A 55 -1.22 -10.06 -17.78
N GLY A 56 0.04 -9.68 -17.62
CA GLY A 56 1.12 -9.97 -18.57
C GLY A 56 1.66 -11.39 -18.49
N TYR A 57 1.22 -12.18 -17.50
CA TYR A 57 1.55 -13.59 -17.41
C TYR A 57 0.80 -14.34 -18.53
N ASN A 58 1.53 -14.77 -19.56
CA ASN A 58 0.97 -15.46 -20.71
C ASN A 58 1.17 -16.98 -20.56
N PRO A 59 0.13 -17.75 -20.21
CA PRO A 59 0.26 -19.21 -20.08
C PRO A 59 0.49 -19.94 -21.42
N ILE A 60 0.39 -19.24 -22.56
CA ILE A 60 0.45 -19.82 -23.92
C ILE A 60 1.63 -19.24 -24.73
N GLY A 61 2.83 -19.23 -24.13
CA GLY A 61 4.08 -19.10 -24.89
C GLY A 61 4.57 -17.68 -25.24
N GLY A 62 4.13 -16.66 -24.50
CA GLY A 62 4.70 -15.29 -24.59
C GLY A 62 5.80 -15.05 -23.55
N ASN A 63 6.70 -14.08 -23.78
CA ASN A 63 7.67 -13.67 -22.77
C ASN A 63 6.96 -13.01 -21.58
N ASP A 64 7.33 -13.40 -20.36
CA ASP A 64 6.87 -12.74 -19.14
C ASP A 64 7.29 -11.26 -19.12
N LEU A 65 6.40 -10.40 -18.63
CA LEU A 65 6.72 -8.99 -18.43
C LEU A 65 7.72 -8.82 -17.28
N ASN A 66 8.91 -8.32 -17.61
CA ASN A 66 9.90 -7.92 -16.62
C ASN A 66 9.54 -6.54 -16.05
N ILE A 67 9.01 -6.52 -14.82
CA ILE A 67 8.57 -5.30 -14.17
C ILE A 67 9.50 -5.01 -12.99
N ALA A 68 9.93 -3.75 -12.88
CA ALA A 68 10.68 -3.25 -11.75
C ALA A 68 9.98 -2.02 -11.14
N MET A 69 10.08 -1.88 -9.82
CA MET A 69 9.63 -0.72 -9.07
C MET A 69 10.82 -0.13 -8.31
N ALA A 70 11.00 1.19 -8.42
CA ALA A 70 11.93 1.94 -7.58
C ALA A 70 11.16 2.94 -6.71
N GLY A 71 11.64 3.17 -5.50
CA GLY A 71 11.03 4.13 -4.58
C GLY A 71 11.85 4.31 -3.32
N SER A 72 11.38 5.16 -2.42
CA SER A 72 11.96 5.32 -1.10
C SER A 72 11.04 4.70 -0.07
N VAL A 73 11.61 3.88 0.82
CA VAL A 73 10.92 3.29 1.97
C VAL A 73 11.84 3.45 3.18
N GLY A 74 11.26 3.64 4.37
CA GLY A 74 12.03 3.68 5.61
C GLY A 74 12.63 2.31 5.92
N SER A 75 13.81 2.27 6.54
CA SER A 75 14.47 1.04 6.99
C SER A 75 13.79 0.44 8.23
N ASP A 76 12.53 0.07 8.06
CA ASP A 76 11.64 -0.46 9.10
C ASP A 76 10.89 -1.71 8.58
N PRO A 77 10.15 -2.45 9.43
CA PRO A 77 9.46 -3.68 9.01
C PRO A 77 8.49 -3.53 7.83
N LEU A 78 8.01 -2.32 7.52
CA LEU A 78 7.19 -2.07 6.34
C LEU A 78 8.00 -2.25 5.04
N GLU A 79 9.31 -1.95 5.04
CA GLU A 79 10.18 -2.21 3.89
C GLU A 79 10.16 -3.70 3.52
N GLY A 80 10.44 -4.57 4.49
CA GLY A 80 10.40 -6.01 4.31
C GLY A 80 9.03 -6.49 3.85
N PHE A 81 7.95 -5.91 4.39
CA PHE A 81 6.59 -6.23 3.98
C PHE A 81 6.29 -5.83 2.53
N HIS A 82 6.72 -4.65 2.09
CA HIS A 82 6.57 -4.19 0.70
C HIS A 82 7.43 -5.01 -0.27
N LYS A 83 8.72 -5.24 0.06
CA LYS A 83 9.65 -6.08 -0.74
C LYS A 83 9.10 -7.49 -0.95
N ALA A 84 8.65 -8.14 0.13
CA ALA A 84 8.08 -9.48 0.05
C ALA A 84 6.83 -9.55 -0.82
N LYS A 85 5.99 -8.49 -0.82
CA LYS A 85 4.77 -8.44 -1.63
C LYS A 85 5.06 -8.25 -3.13
N LEU A 86 6.06 -7.43 -3.49
CA LEU A 86 6.49 -7.29 -4.89
C LEU A 86 7.18 -8.55 -5.40
N HIS A 87 8.07 -9.12 -4.59
CA HIS A 87 8.75 -10.37 -4.94
C HIS A 87 7.74 -11.50 -5.24
N ARG A 88 6.69 -11.64 -4.41
CA ARG A 88 5.60 -12.62 -4.67
C ARG A 88 4.78 -12.32 -5.92
N ALA A 89 4.81 -11.08 -6.41
CA ALA A 89 4.15 -10.68 -7.64
C ALA A 89 5.09 -10.73 -8.86
N ASN A 90 6.32 -11.25 -8.71
CA ASN A 90 7.36 -11.25 -9.74
C ASN A 90 7.77 -9.83 -10.20
N VAL A 91 7.73 -8.86 -9.28
CA VAL A 91 8.20 -7.49 -9.52
C VAL A 91 9.53 -7.28 -8.81
N ASN A 92 10.55 -6.88 -9.56
CA ASN A 92 11.83 -6.49 -9.00
C ASN A 92 11.68 -5.17 -8.24
N SER A 93 12.31 -5.03 -7.08
CA SER A 93 12.18 -3.83 -6.27
C SER A 93 13.53 -3.25 -5.88
N SER A 94 13.69 -1.94 -6.09
CA SER A 94 14.78 -1.13 -5.55
C SER A 94 14.19 -0.10 -4.59
N PHE A 95 14.23 -0.40 -3.30
CA PHE A 95 13.92 0.53 -2.22
C PHE A 95 15.14 0.70 -1.34
#